data_AF-A0A502LR40-F1
#
_entry.id   AF-A0A502LR40-F1
#
_cell.length_a   1.000
_cell.length_b   1.000
_cell.length_c   1.000
_cell.angle_alpha   90.00
_cell.angle_beta   90.00
_cell.angle_gamma   90.00
#
_symmetry.space_group_name_H-M   'P 1'
#
loop_
_entity.id
_entity.type
_entity.pdbx_description
1 polymer ?
#
loop_
_entity_poly.entity_id
_entity_poly.type
_entity_poly.pdbx_seq_one_letter_code
_entity_poly.pdbx_strand_id
1 'polypeptide(L)' 'MERDYKKEYREYHGKPEQIANRAARNKARREMEKKYGKQALKGKEVDHIKPLSKGGSNNATNLQILPTMLNRMKGNK' A
#
# COMPACT_ATOMS: atom_id res chain seq x y z
N MET A 1 7.31 -27.13 4.69
CA MET A 1 8.46 -26.24 4.99
C MET A 1 7.92 -25.05 5.75
N GLU A 2 8.37 -24.82 6.98
CA GLU A 2 7.88 -23.73 7.82
C GLU A 2 8.49 -22.39 7.37
N ARG A 3 7.69 -21.32 7.35
CA ARG A 3 8.13 -20.00 6.90
C ARG A 3 8.95 -19.34 8.01
N ASP A 4 10.21 -19.03 7.76
CA ASP A 4 11.06 -18.33 8.72
C ASP A 4 10.76 -16.82 8.73
N TYR A 5 9.81 -16.42 9.59
CA TYR A 5 9.43 -15.02 9.78
C TYR A 5 10.57 -14.15 10.33
N LYS A 6 11.50 -14.71 11.12
CA LYS A 6 12.64 -13.95 11.67
C LYS A 6 13.61 -13.58 10.55
N LYS A 7 13.88 -14.51 9.63
CA LYS A 7 14.67 -14.25 8.43
C LYS A 7 14.01 -13.21 7.52
N GLU A 8 12.72 -13.34 7.23
CA GLU A 8 11.99 -12.39 6.37
C GLU A 8 11.99 -10.97 6.95
N TYR A 9 11.85 -10.84 8.28
CA TYR A 9 11.93 -9.53 8.92
C TYR A 9 13.32 -8.92 8.79
N ARG A 10 14.37 -9.70 9.09
CA ARG A 10 15.76 -9.26 8.97
C ARG A 10 16.14 -8.87 7.53
N GLU A 11 15.69 -9.62 6.53
CA GLU A 11 16.08 -9.44 5.14
C GLU A 11 15.19 -8.46 4.36
N TYR A 12 13.96 -8.25 4.80
CA TYR A 12 12.98 -7.43 4.07
C TYR A 12 12.20 -6.45 4.95
N HIS A 13 11.33 -6.93 5.86
CA HIS A 13 10.39 -6.04 6.55
C HIS A 13 11.04 -5.03 7.50
N GLY A 14 12.21 -5.35 8.04
CA GLY A 14 13.01 -4.49 8.91
C GLY A 14 13.86 -3.47 8.17
N LYS A 15 13.93 -3.52 6.82
CA LYS A 15 14.63 -2.51 6.04
C LYS A 15 13.95 -1.15 6.19
N PRO A 16 14.68 -0.06 6.44
CA PRO A 16 14.11 1.28 6.60
C PRO A 16 13.17 1.68 5.45
N GLU A 17 13.51 1.29 4.22
CA GLU A 17 12.69 1.52 3.03
C GLU A 17 11.33 0.81 3.10
N GLN A 18 11.28 -0.45 3.56
CA GLN A 18 10.03 -1.20 3.67
C GLN A 18 9.14 -0.67 4.80
N ILE A 19 9.77 -0.22 5.89
CA ILE A 19 9.10 0.48 6.98
C ILE A 19 8.49 1.79 6.48
N ALA A 20 9.27 2.58 5.73
CA ALA A 20 8.81 3.84 5.12
C ALA A 20 7.67 3.62 4.12
N ASN A 21 7.78 2.62 3.25
CA ASN A 21 6.74 2.25 2.30
C ASN A 21 5.44 1.79 3.01
N ARG A 22 5.55 1.03 4.09
CA ARG A 22 4.40 0.67 4.92
C ARG A 22 3.76 1.90 5.57
N ALA A 23 4.56 2.80 6.13
CA ALA A 23 4.06 4.05 6.71
C ALA A 23 3.35 4.92 5.66
N ALA A 24 3.91 5.02 4.45
CA ALA A 24 3.31 5.72 3.32
C ALA A 24 1.95 5.13 2.94
N ARG A 25 1.82 3.80 2.79
CA ARG A 25 0.53 3.15 2.51
C ARG A 25 -0.52 3.43 3.60
N ASN A 26 -0.13 3.35 4.87
CA ASN A 26 -1.03 3.63 5.98
C ASN A 26 -1.49 5.09 6.00
N LYS A 27 -0.59 6.03 5.68
CA LYS A 27 -0.92 7.46 5.56
C LYS A 27 -1.90 7.70 4.42
N ALA A 28 -1.63 7.16 3.23
CA ALA A 28 -2.52 7.26 2.07
C ALA A 28 -3.93 6.72 2.39
N ARG A 29 -4.01 5.58 3.09
CA ARG A 29 -5.31 5.03 3.54
C ARG A 29 -6.05 6.00 4.46
N ARG A 30 -5.39 6.55 5.48
CA ARG A 30 -6.01 7.50 6.40
C ARG A 30 -6.49 8.77 5.70
N GLU A 31 -5.71 9.27 4.73
CA GLU A 31 -6.08 10.44 3.94
C GLU A 31 -7.32 10.18 3.08
N MET A 32 -7.39 9.03 2.42
CA MET A 32 -8.56 8.64 1.61
C MET A 32 -9.79 8.34 2.48
N GLU A 33 -9.61 7.73 3.66
CA GLU A 33 -10.70 7.55 4.62
C GLU A 33 -11.23 8.90 5.14
N LYS A 34 -10.35 9.89 5.36
CA LYS A 34 -10.76 11.25 5.75
C LYS A 34 -11.51 11.97 4.62
N LYS A 35 -11.09 11.78 3.37
CA LYS A 35 -11.66 12.48 2.20
C LYS A 35 -12.97 11.87 1.70
N TYR A 36 -13.06 10.54 1.66
CA TYR A 36 -14.20 9.83 1.06
C TYR A 36 -15.04 9.04 2.07
N GLY A 37 -14.59 8.94 3.32
CA GLY A 37 -15.23 8.15 4.35
C GLY A 37 -14.88 6.66 4.28
N LYS A 38 -15.02 5.97 5.41
CA LYS A 38 -14.74 4.53 5.52
C LYS A 38 -15.62 3.66 4.62
N GLN A 39 -16.85 4.10 4.36
CA GLN A 39 -17.79 3.37 3.50
C GLN A 39 -17.30 3.27 2.06
N ALA A 40 -16.67 4.33 1.53
CA ALA A 40 -16.13 4.34 0.18
C ALA A 40 -14.98 3.33 -0.01
N LEU A 41 -14.30 2.94 1.08
CA LEU A 41 -13.22 1.95 1.09
C LEU A 41 -13.70 0.53 1.43
N LYS A 42 -14.99 0.31 1.69
CA LYS A 42 -15.51 -1.03 2.02
C LYS A 42 -15.35 -1.96 0.80
N GLY A 43 -14.57 -3.03 0.95
CA GLY A 43 -14.26 -3.96 -0.15
C GLY A 43 -13.29 -3.40 -1.20
N LYS A 44 -12.63 -2.27 -0.90
CA LYS A 44 -11.70 -1.58 -1.78
C LYS A 44 -10.37 -1.29 -1.08
N GLU A 45 -9.35 -1.06 -1.87
CA GLU A 45 -8.01 -0.71 -1.44
C GLU A 45 -7.60 0.64 -2.04
N VAL A 46 -6.72 1.35 -1.33
CA VAL A 46 -6.08 2.55 -1.85
C VAL A 46 -4.84 2.11 -2.61
N ASP A 47 -4.89 2.26 -3.92
CA ASP A 47 -3.79 1.96 -4.84
C ASP A 47 -2.98 3.22 -5.14
N HIS A 48 -1.70 2.99 -5.38
CA HIS A 48 -0.79 3.98 -5.95
C HIS A 48 -0.71 3.73 -7.45
N ILE A 49 -1.21 4.67 -8.26
CA ILE A 49 -1.22 4.57 -9.73
C ILE A 49 0.17 4.21 -10.24
N LYS A 50 1.17 5.01 -9.85
CA LYS A 50 2.59 4.65 -9.88
C LYS A 50 2.97 4.03 -8.53
N PRO A 51 3.36 2.75 -8.46
CA PRO A 51 3.72 2.08 -7.21
C PRO A 51 4.90 2.76 -6.49
N LEU A 52 4.92 2.72 -5.16
CA LEU A 52 6.03 3.26 -4.35
C LEU A 52 7.38 2.64 -4.74
N SER A 53 7.41 1.34 -5.02
CA SER A 53 8.61 0.61 -5.47
C SER A 53 9.17 1.09 -6.82
N LYS A 54 8.39 1.86 -7.59
CA LYS A 54 8.79 2.46 -8.86
C LYS A 54 8.98 3.98 -8.76
N GLY A 55 9.03 4.54 -7.55
CA GLY A 55 9.14 5.98 -7.32
C GLY A 55 7.80 6.72 -7.43
N GLY A 56 6.72 6.07 -7.01
CA GLY A 56 5.43 6.72 -6.75
C GLY A 56 5.43 7.55 -5.46
N SER A 57 4.36 8.31 -5.24
CA SER A 57 4.18 9.16 -4.05
C SER A 57 2.77 9.06 -3.47
N ASN A 58 2.57 9.63 -2.28
CA ASN A 58 1.24 9.77 -1.66
C ASN A 58 0.46 11.01 -2.15
N ASN A 59 0.90 11.65 -3.23
CA ASN A 59 0.16 12.78 -3.77
C ASN A 59 -1.26 12.32 -4.16
N ALA A 60 -2.26 13.16 -3.92
CA ALA A 60 -3.65 12.81 -4.24
C ALA A 60 -3.86 12.44 -5.72
N THR A 61 -3.02 12.97 -6.62
CA THR A 61 -3.01 12.63 -8.06
C THR A 61 -2.48 11.23 -8.35
N ASN A 62 -1.76 10.61 -7.42
CA ASN A 62 -1.22 9.25 -7.54
C ASN A 62 -2.04 8.21 -6.73
N LEU A 63 -3.09 8.63 -6.02
CA LEU A 63 -3.92 7.74 -5.21
C LEU A 63 -5.26 7.47 -5.90
N GLN A 64 -5.67 6.21 -5.91
CA GLN A 64 -6.99 5.81 -6.41
C GLN A 64 -7.61 4.71 -5.54
N ILE A 65 -8.94 4.61 -5.55
CA ILE A 65 -9.66 3.56 -4.81
C ILE A 65 -10.07 2.49 -5.81
N LEU A 66 -9.52 1.28 -5.66
CA LEU A 66 -9.82 0.14 -6.53
C LEU A 66 -10.45 -1.00 -5.73
N PRO A 67 -11.31 -1.84 -6.33
CA PRO A 67 -11.67 -3.11 -5.74
C PRO A 67 -10.42 -3.93 -5.39
N THR A 68 -10.45 -4.62 -4.25
CA THR A 68 -9.31 -5.42 -3.77
C THR A 68 -8.78 -6.40 -4.81
N MET A 69 -9.67 -7.07 -5.55
CA MET A 69 -9.29 -7.99 -6.63
C MET A 69 -8.47 -7.29 -7.71
N LEU A 70 -8.92 -6.12 -8.16
CA LEU A 70 -8.27 -5.37 -9.23
C LEU A 70 -6.90 -4.85 -8.80
N ASN A 71 -6.79 -4.34 -7.56
CA ASN A 71 -5.51 -3.88 -7.03
C ASN A 71 -4.48 -5.01 -6.94
N ARG A 72 -4.91 -6.18 -6.45
CA ARG A 72 -4.04 -7.38 -6.38
C ARG A 72 -3.62 -7.88 -7.75
N MET A 73 -4.49 -7.79 -8.75
CA MET A 73 -4.17 -8.15 -10.14
C MET A 73 -3.20 -7.15 -10.80
N LYS A 74 -3.33 -5.85 -10.51
CA LYS A 74 -2.40 -4.81 -10.96
C LYS A 74 -1.00 -5.05 -10.40
N GLY A 75 -0.89 -5.34 -9.11
CA GLY A 75 0.38 -5.61 -8.45
C GLY A 75 1.33 -4.42 -8.52
N ASN A 76 2.57 -4.65 -8.97
CA ASN A 76 3.60 -3.61 -9.09
C ASN A 76 3.61 -2.92 -10.46
N LYS A 77 2.54 -3.07 -11.26
CA LYS A 77 2.47 -2.45 -12.59
C LYS A 77 2.25 -0.96 -12.47
#